data_AF-A0A973YP07-F1
#
_entry.id   AF-A0A973YP07-F1
#
_cell.length_a   1.000
_cell.length_b   1.000
_cell.length_c   1.000
_cell.angle_alpha   90.00
_cell.angle_beta   90.00
_cell.angle_gamma   90.00
#
_symmetry.space_group_name_H-M   'P 1'
#
loop_
_entity.id
_entity.type
_entity.pdbx_description
1 polymer ?
#
loop_
_entity_poly.entity_id
_entity_poly.type
_entity_poly.pdbx_seq_one_letter_code
_entity_poly.pdbx_strand_id
1 'polypeptide(L)'
;MVFGFGRKAKKEEPAEQAEELTLAEAGEDAAAKGTRRQDGPFDEAEITSRDGFVDLGALLITPSEGLQLRLEVEEATQRVVAVTLDLNGSSLQLQAFAAPKTETLWDEIREQIGQSVGAQGG
;
A
#
# COMPACT_ATOMS: atom_id res chain seq x y z
N MET A 1 58.98 -41.47 -32.53
CA MET A 1 59.37 -40.05 -32.48
C MET A 1 58.12 -39.27 -32.07
N VAL A 2 58.01 -38.76 -30.83
CA VAL A 2 58.68 -37.59 -30.21
C VAL A 2 57.86 -36.30 -30.40
N PHE A 3 57.37 -35.78 -29.26
CA PHE A 3 57.07 -34.38 -28.83
C PHE A 3 56.12 -33.51 -29.71
N GLY A 4 55.30 -32.58 -29.22
CA GLY A 4 55.17 -31.93 -27.92
C GLY A 4 54.29 -30.65 -28.06
N PHE A 5 53.85 -30.15 -26.90
CA PHE A 5 53.03 -28.96 -26.60
C PHE A 5 53.33 -27.64 -27.35
N GLY A 6 52.32 -26.77 -27.51
CA GLY A 6 52.54 -25.33 -27.79
C GLY A 6 51.27 -24.46 -27.93
N ARG A 7 51.08 -23.54 -26.98
CA ARG A 7 49.97 -22.58 -26.74
C ARG A 7 49.81 -21.47 -27.81
N LYS A 8 48.62 -20.81 -27.86
CA LYS A 8 48.28 -19.35 -27.73
C LYS A 8 46.86 -19.07 -28.31
N ALA A 9 45.83 -18.72 -27.54
CA ALA A 9 45.47 -17.44 -26.89
C ALA A 9 44.65 -16.45 -27.77
N LYS A 10 43.35 -16.29 -27.47
CA LYS A 10 42.52 -15.07 -27.62
C LYS A 10 41.21 -15.31 -26.80
N LYS A 11 41.04 -14.75 -25.59
CA LYS A 11 40.52 -13.41 -25.23
C LYS A 11 39.16 -13.18 -25.89
N GLU A 12 38.01 -13.05 -25.21
CA GLU A 12 37.65 -12.08 -24.16
C GLU A 12 36.39 -12.53 -23.36
N GLU A 13 36.47 -12.52 -22.03
CA GLU A 13 35.46 -11.94 -21.13
C GLU A 13 35.90 -10.47 -20.92
N PRO A 14 34.99 -9.47 -20.72
CA PRO A 14 34.03 -9.38 -19.61
C PRO A 14 32.65 -8.84 -20.11
N ALA A 15 31.58 -8.59 -19.34
CA ALA A 15 31.50 -8.02 -18.02
C ALA A 15 30.14 -8.29 -17.34
N GLU A 16 30.22 -8.41 -16.02
CA GLU A 16 29.27 -7.90 -15.04
C GLU A 16 28.38 -6.75 -15.56
N GLN A 17 27.09 -6.90 -15.35
CA GLN A 17 26.26 -5.81 -14.84
C GLN A 17 25.09 -6.43 -14.09
N ALA A 18 25.26 -6.49 -12.76
CA ALA A 18 24.15 -6.50 -11.84
C ALA A 18 23.34 -5.22 -12.10
N GLU A 19 22.16 -5.36 -12.69
CA GLU A 19 21.16 -4.30 -12.69
C GLU A 19 20.46 -4.30 -11.34
N GLU A 20 21.17 -3.76 -10.34
CA GLU A 20 20.57 -3.12 -9.19
C GLU A 20 19.76 -1.92 -9.70
N LEU A 21 18.48 -2.15 -10.00
CA LEU A 21 17.51 -1.08 -10.22
C LEU A 21 16.95 -0.65 -8.86
N THR A 22 17.82 -0.05 -8.05
CA THR A 22 17.39 0.90 -7.03
C THR A 22 17.16 2.25 -7.71
N LEU A 23 15.90 2.63 -7.91
CA LEU A 23 15.39 4.00 -7.95
C LEU A 23 13.88 3.84 -7.64
N ALA A 24 13.44 3.94 -6.39
CA ALA A 24 13.15 5.22 -5.76
C ALA A 24 12.35 6.16 -6.67
N GLU A 25 11.11 5.77 -6.98
CA GLU A 25 10.04 6.73 -7.25
C GLU A 25 8.94 6.48 -6.23
N ALA A 26 9.15 7.05 -5.04
CA ALA A 26 8.05 7.45 -4.20
C ALA A 26 7.19 8.39 -5.05
N GLY A 27 6.05 7.90 -5.51
CA GLY A 27 5.00 8.73 -6.09
C GLY A 27 4.50 9.68 -5.02
N GLU A 28 5.16 10.84 -4.88
CA GLU A 28 4.56 12.02 -4.29
C GLU A 28 3.49 12.51 -5.28
N ASP A 29 2.26 11.99 -5.16
CA ASP A 29 1.08 12.79 -5.50
C ASP A 29 0.48 13.31 -4.19
N ALA A 30 0.76 14.60 -3.99
CA ALA A 30 0.59 15.35 -2.76
C ALA A 30 -0.87 15.74 -2.50
N ALA A 31 -1.75 14.76 -2.28
CA ALA A 31 -3.10 15.03 -1.83
C ALA A 31 -3.15 15.20 -0.31
N ALA A 32 -3.14 16.47 0.11
CA ALA A 32 -3.32 17.04 1.45
C ALA A 32 -2.09 17.18 2.36
N LYS A 33 -1.15 18.03 1.93
CA LYS A 33 -0.23 18.76 2.83
C LYS A 33 -1.00 19.84 3.62
N GLY A 34 -2.01 19.46 4.40
CA GLY A 34 -2.82 20.36 5.23
C GLY A 34 -3.03 19.77 6.63
N THR A 35 -2.48 20.42 7.66
CA THR A 35 -2.68 20.25 9.12
C THR A 35 -2.86 18.83 9.75
N ARG A 36 -2.66 17.73 9.02
CA ARG A 36 -2.88 16.34 9.46
C ARG A 36 -2.09 15.87 10.68
N ARG A 37 -0.98 16.54 11.02
CA ARG A 37 0.04 16.03 11.94
C ARG A 37 -0.44 15.68 13.36
N GLN A 38 -1.58 16.21 13.81
CA GLN A 38 -2.00 16.04 15.21
C GLN A 38 -3.11 15.00 15.41
N ASP A 39 -4.04 14.84 14.46
CA ASP A 39 -5.27 14.05 14.69
C ASP A 39 -5.47 12.89 13.69
N GLY A 40 -4.54 12.66 12.76
CA GLY A 40 -4.59 11.54 11.79
C GLY A 40 -5.54 11.79 10.60
N PRO A 41 -5.72 10.82 9.68
CA PRO A 41 -5.12 9.48 9.63
C PRO A 41 -3.62 9.50 9.36
N PHE A 42 -2.91 8.51 9.89
CA PHE A 42 -1.45 8.37 9.77
C PHE A 42 -1.07 7.36 8.69
N ASP A 43 -0.02 7.67 7.94
CA ASP A 43 0.60 6.72 7.02
C ASP A 43 1.49 5.72 7.78
N GLU A 44 1.76 4.55 7.17
CA GLU A 44 2.63 3.53 7.77
C GLU A 44 4.03 4.08 8.13
N ALA A 45 4.55 5.00 7.32
CA ALA A 45 5.84 5.63 7.55
C ALA A 45 5.87 6.58 8.76
N GLU A 46 4.70 6.98 9.28
CA GLU A 46 4.58 7.92 10.41
C GLU A 46 4.51 7.21 11.77
N ILE A 47 4.33 5.89 11.80
CA ILE A 47 4.28 5.10 13.04
C ILE A 47 5.60 4.37 13.31
N THR A 48 6.01 4.29 14.58
CA THR A 48 7.28 3.62 14.97
C THR A 48 7.12 2.11 15.13
N SER A 49 5.93 1.63 15.48
CA SER A 49 5.62 0.21 15.57
C SER A 49 4.15 -0.05 15.26
N ARG A 50 3.85 -1.25 14.75
CA ARG A 50 2.49 -1.80 14.54
C ARG A 50 1.98 -2.55 15.78
N ASP A 51 2.77 -2.61 16.86
CA ASP A 51 2.37 -3.25 18.11
C ASP A 51 1.11 -2.61 18.70
N GLY A 52 0.16 -3.45 19.09
CA GLY A 52 -1.12 -3.01 19.67
C GLY A 52 -2.17 -2.58 18.65
N PHE A 53 -1.87 -2.57 17.35
CA PHE A 53 -2.86 -2.37 16.29
C PHE A 53 -3.44 -3.71 15.81
N VAL A 54 -4.70 -3.68 15.39
CA VAL A 54 -5.31 -4.75 14.61
C VAL A 54 -4.99 -4.51 13.14
N ASP A 55 -4.26 -5.43 12.53
CA ASP A 55 -3.91 -5.39 11.10
C ASP A 55 -5.06 -5.96 10.26
N LEU A 56 -5.67 -5.11 9.44
CA LEU A 56 -6.77 -5.42 8.53
C LEU A 56 -6.32 -5.33 7.06
N GLY A 57 -5.01 -5.40 6.81
CA GLY A 57 -4.40 -5.28 5.49
C GLY A 57 -4.12 -3.84 5.13
N ALA A 58 -5.13 -3.11 4.63
CA ALA A 58 -4.98 -1.71 4.24
C ALA A 58 -5.10 -0.72 5.41
N LEU A 59 -5.57 -1.19 6.57
CA LEU A 59 -5.86 -0.36 7.74
C LEU A 59 -5.27 -0.98 9.00
N LEU A 60 -4.72 -0.11 9.86
CA LEU A 60 -4.30 -0.45 11.21
C LEU A 60 -5.22 0.27 12.18
N ILE A 61 -5.94 -0.48 13.01
CA ILE A 61 -6.93 0.08 13.94
C ILE A 61 -6.50 -0.19 15.38
N THR A 62 -6.45 0.86 16.20
CA THR A 62 -6.23 0.72 17.64
C THR A 62 -7.48 0.17 18.30
N PRO A 63 -7.43 -1.00 18.94
CA PRO A 63 -8.57 -1.51 19.70
C PRO A 63 -8.79 -0.62 20.93
N SER A 64 -10.04 -0.23 21.16
CA SER A 64 -10.45 0.53 22.35
C SER A 64 -11.60 -0.18 23.06
N GLU A 65 -11.78 0.11 24.35
CA GLU A 65 -12.86 -0.49 25.13
C GLU A 65 -14.22 -0.10 24.56
N GLY A 66 -15.08 -1.09 24.32
CA GLY A 66 -16.41 -0.89 23.74
C GLY A 66 -16.43 -0.73 22.21
N LEU A 67 -15.28 -0.78 21.53
CA LEU A 67 -15.21 -0.78 20.07
C LEU A 67 -15.61 -2.15 19.52
N GLN A 68 -16.63 -2.19 18.67
CA GLN A 68 -16.98 -3.37 17.90
C GLN A 68 -16.53 -3.20 16.46
N LEU A 69 -15.86 -4.23 15.93
CA LEU A 69 -15.39 -4.26 14.56
C LEU A 69 -16.20 -5.28 13.76
N ARG A 70 -16.74 -4.85 12.62
CA ARG A 70 -17.35 -5.73 11.62
C ARG A 70 -16.51 -5.67 10.35
N LEU A 71 -16.05 -6.82 9.90
CA LEU A 71 -15.20 -6.94 8.73
C LEU A 71 -16.00 -7.48 7.56
N GLU A 72 -15.92 -6.81 6.42
CA GLU A 72 -16.41 -7.30 5.15
C GLU A 72 -15.21 -7.82 4.36
N VAL A 73 -15.26 -9.10 3.98
CA VAL A 73 -14.16 -9.80 3.30
C VAL A 73 -14.62 -10.25 1.93
N GLU A 74 -13.85 -9.97 0.90
CA GLU A 74 -14.07 -10.51 -0.43
C GLU A 74 -13.70 -12.00 -0.46
N GLU A 75 -14.65 -12.88 -0.79
CA GLU A 75 -14.43 -14.33 -0.74
C GLU A 75 -13.33 -14.82 -1.68
N ALA A 76 -13.20 -14.20 -2.86
CA ALA A 76 -12.25 -14.64 -3.89
C ALA A 76 -10.79 -14.39 -3.48
N THR A 77 -10.50 -13.24 -2.87
CA THR A 77 -9.13 -12.85 -2.50
C THR A 77 -8.86 -12.95 -1.00
N GLN A 78 -9.90 -13.22 -0.20
CA GLN A 78 -9.87 -13.21 1.27
C GLN A 78 -9.36 -11.87 1.83
N ARG A 79 -9.58 -10.77 1.09
CA ARG A 79 -9.15 -9.42 1.49
C ARG A 79 -10.28 -8.68 2.19
N VAL A 80 -9.94 -7.94 3.23
CA VAL A 80 -10.87 -7.02 3.89
C VAL A 80 -11.14 -5.86 2.93
N VAL A 81 -12.40 -5.67 2.54
CA VAL A 81 -12.84 -4.59 1.64
C VAL A 81 -13.43 -3.42 2.40
N ALA A 82 -14.04 -3.68 3.56
CA ALA A 82 -14.61 -2.65 4.41
C ALA A 82 -14.52 -3.04 5.88
N VAL A 83 -14.44 -2.02 6.73
CA VAL A 83 -14.41 -2.16 8.19
C VAL A 83 -15.45 -1.21 8.77
N THR A 84 -16.43 -1.74 9.50
CA THR A 84 -17.35 -0.93 10.29
C THR A 84 -16.89 -0.92 11.74
N LEU A 85 -16.78 0.28 12.30
CA LEU A 85 -16.42 0.57 13.68
C LEU A 85 -17.66 1.09 14.40
N ASP A 86 -18.13 0.35 15.38
CA ASP A 86 -19.22 0.79 16.26
C ASP A 86 -18.66 1.13 17.64
N LEU A 87 -18.88 2.36 18.11
CA LEU A 87 -18.41 2.84 19.40
C LEU A 87 -19.41 3.83 20.02
N ASN A 88 -19.88 3.55 21.24
CA ASN A 88 -20.77 4.44 22.00
C ASN A 88 -22.05 4.88 21.25
N GLY A 89 -22.58 4.01 20.38
CA GLY A 89 -23.76 4.32 19.56
C GLY A 89 -23.46 5.09 18.26
N SER A 90 -22.20 5.45 18.02
CA SER A 90 -21.73 5.94 16.73
C SER A 90 -21.24 4.77 15.88
N SER A 91 -21.51 4.82 14.58
CA SER A 91 -21.02 3.85 13.60
C SER A 91 -20.23 4.59 12.53
N LEU A 92 -19.05 4.07 12.18
CA LEU A 92 -18.18 4.60 11.13
C LEU A 92 -17.77 3.46 10.21
N GLN A 93 -18.04 3.59 8.90
CA GLN A 93 -17.54 2.63 7.91
C GLN A 93 -16.30 3.20 7.22
N LEU A 94 -15.25 2.39 7.16
CA LEU A 94 -14.00 2.69 6.50
C LEU A 94 -13.78 1.73 5.34
N GLN A 95 -13.48 2.29 4.17
CA GLN A 95 -13.12 1.56 2.96
C GLN A 95 -11.86 2.18 2.37
N ALA A 96 -10.83 1.37 2.17
CA ALA A 96 -9.56 1.81 1.61
C ALA A 96 -9.52 1.52 0.11
N PHE A 97 -9.38 2.56 -0.70
CA PHE A 97 -9.25 2.46 -2.15
C PHE A 97 -7.89 2.98 -2.59
N ALA A 98 -7.33 2.36 -3.62
CA ALA A 98 -6.06 2.77 -4.21
C ALA A 98 -6.16 2.78 -5.74
N ALA A 99 -5.48 3.73 -6.36
CA ALA A 99 -5.34 3.79 -7.80
C ALA A 99 -4.58 2.55 -8.34
N PRO A 100 -5.04 1.93 -9.43
CA PRO A 100 -4.23 0.95 -10.14
C PRO A 100 -2.98 1.60 -10.70
N LYS A 101 -1.84 0.91 -10.70
CA LYS A 101 -0.56 1.45 -11.21
C LYS A 101 -0.59 1.83 -12.69
N THR A 102 -1.55 1.31 -13.45
CA THR A 102 -1.58 1.39 -14.92
C THR A 102 -2.81 2.10 -15.49
N GLU A 103 -3.79 2.46 -14.68
CA GLU A 103 -5.06 3.01 -15.19
C GLU A 103 -5.16 4.52 -14.98
N THR A 104 -5.64 5.21 -16.02
CA THR A 104 -5.92 6.66 -15.99
C THR A 104 -7.30 7.00 -15.43
N LEU A 105 -8.12 6.00 -15.08
CA LEU A 105 -9.52 6.16 -14.67
C LEU A 105 -9.70 6.54 -13.20
N TRP A 106 -8.63 6.53 -12.40
CA TRP A 106 -8.72 6.79 -10.97
C TRP A 106 -9.37 8.14 -10.64
N ASP A 107 -9.11 9.15 -11.47
CA ASP A 107 -9.64 10.50 -11.28
C ASP A 107 -11.17 10.57 -11.41
N GLU A 108 -11.75 9.74 -12.26
CA GLU A 108 -13.20 9.61 -12.45
C GLU A 108 -13.81 8.78 -11.31
N ILE A 109 -13.15 7.67 -10.95
CA ILE A 109 -13.61 6.78 -9.88
C ILE A 109 -13.64 7.50 -8.53
N ARG A 110 -12.59 8.27 -8.18
CA ARG A 110 -12.56 9.03 -6.92
C ARG A 110 -13.72 10.05 -6.84
N GLU A 111 -14.09 10.64 -7.98
CA GLU A 111 -15.19 11.59 -8.04
C GLU A 111 -16.52 10.89 -7.80
N GLN A 112 -16.75 9.73 -8.44
CA GLN A 112 -17.93 8.91 -8.22
C GLN A 112 -18.05 8.42 -6.77
N ILE A 113 -16.93 8.00 -6.16
CA ILE A 113 -16.89 7.60 -4.74
C ILE A 113 -17.29 8.80 -3.86
N GLY A 114 -16.70 9.97 -4.09
CA GLY A 114 -17.01 11.19 -3.32
C GLY A 114 -18.48 11.59 -3.43
N GLN A 115 -19.06 11.53 -4.64
CA GLN A 115 -20.49 11.79 -4.85
C GLN A 115 -21.38 10.78 -4.13
N SER A 116 -21.02 9.49 -4.16
CA SER A 116 -21.77 8.43 -3.48
C SER A 116 -21.74 8.59 -1.96
N VAL A 117 -20.56 8.87 -1.38
CA VAL A 117 -20.41 9.10 0.07
C VAL A 117 -21.16 10.36 0.49
N GLY A 118 -21.05 11.45 -0.27
CA GLY A 118 -21.81 12.68 0.00
C GLY A 118 -23.32 12.47 -0.06
N ALA A 119 -23.81 11.65 -1.00
CA ALA A 119 -25.24 11.32 -1.10
C ALA A 119 -25.76 10.48 0.09
N GLN A 120 -24.88 9.70 0.72
CA GLN A 120 -25.20 8.91 1.92
C GLN A 120 -25.19 9.73 3.21
N GLY A 121 -24.88 11.03 3.13
CA GLY A 121 -24.96 11.95 4.26
C GLY A 121 -23.62 12.31 4.90
N GLY A 122 -22.51 11.77 4.39
CA GLY A 122 -21.17 12.01 4.93
C GLY A 122 -20.86 11.19 6.17
#